data_AF-A0AAD6THM6-F1
#
_entry.id   AF-A0AAD6THM6-F1
#
_cell.length_a   1.000
_cell.length_b   1.000
_cell.length_c   1.000
_cell.angle_alpha   90.00
_cell.angle_beta   90.00
_cell.angle_gamma   90.00
#
_symmetry.space_group_name_H-M   'P 1'
#
loop_
_entity.id
_entity.type
_entity.pdbx_description
1 polymer ?
#
loop_
_entity_poly.entity_id
_entity_poly.type
_entity_poly.pdbx_seq_one_letter_code
_entity_poly.pdbx_strand_id
1 'polypeptide(L)'
;MFVSVVWLLLGAVGVSATSQFDPRWKHESPWNKRQDSAPVQDPTPVQAAAPTPVPDKSSFVSTEGPNFKVNNSNFKFIGTNAYWLSALNSDEDIDHVLGNISQSNITVVRTWAFNDVPEIPENGTWFQLVANGTTSVNLNETTGLPKLDRIISMAQKHGIYLLLSLTNNWNPLPLDNVTNSTTSSILRRDVLTNNSLPRNSLSNDYGGMDAYVRAFGADSHDAFYLNETIITAFENYTTQIVSRYVNSTSVLAWEIANDPRCNSSIGATPTCNTTTITRWHARIAQHIKKFDHNHLVSSGSQGFFCADCPKVFQKTSPPPSRPSPAASRRNKIEPLTKKRILQERKEARKKTRALKIQSEPPSGGVRVRGKWVATPTRRQDDVGMGSAFDGSTGVDSEDILSIDDIGFGSFQLFPDQNQYAPDDPNLSAFNNTLQAGLDWIKRHGEAGQMFGKPITLTGFGLVTQDNAPSFVPFNSTVAPFANDQIGNLTFNATQSPFGVTDAQRDDAYAQWLQQGIASGLTGMIQYQWGQGNLTAVDGTAISPTITENGVVPVQDQNGISPSDGYSIAGVGQESAEGTLQGAIQQFVPDA
;
A
#
# COMPACT_ATOMS: atom_id res chain seq x y z
N MET A 1 31.92 49.93 48.62
CA MET A 1 31.62 51.01 49.58
C MET A 1 30.18 50.81 50.00
N PHE A 2 29.89 50.54 51.28
CA PHE A 2 28.56 50.24 51.89
C PHE A 2 27.75 49.08 51.24
N VAL A 3 27.48 47.90 51.84
CA VAL A 3 27.34 47.36 53.23
C VAL A 3 25.95 47.52 53.87
N SER A 4 25.20 46.41 53.90
CA SER A 4 24.25 45.92 54.94
C SER A 4 23.88 44.46 54.56
N VAL A 5 23.91 43.38 55.36
CA VAL A 5 24.08 43.06 56.81
C VAL A 5 22.80 43.15 57.66
N VAL A 6 22.34 42.15 58.45
CA VAL A 6 22.54 40.65 58.60
C VAL A 6 21.31 40.11 59.42
N TRP A 7 21.14 38.77 59.49
CA TRP A 7 20.45 37.88 60.48
C TRP A 7 19.27 37.12 59.85
N LEU A 8 19.27 35.80 59.59
CA LEU A 8 19.92 34.60 60.17
C LEU A 8 19.27 34.09 61.47
N LEU A 9 18.53 32.98 61.38
CA LEU A 9 18.34 32.03 62.48
C LEU A 9 18.14 30.59 61.93
N LEU A 10 19.01 29.69 62.38
CA LEU A 10 18.95 28.24 62.14
C LEU A 10 18.17 27.56 63.26
N GLY A 11 17.52 26.42 62.97
CA GLY A 11 16.82 25.61 63.97
C GLY A 11 16.57 24.19 63.49
N ALA A 12 17.58 23.34 63.55
CA ALA A 12 17.45 21.91 63.26
C ALA A 12 17.14 21.13 64.55
N VAL A 13 16.14 20.23 64.50
CA VAL A 13 16.04 19.07 65.40
C VAL A 13 15.51 17.90 64.57
N GLY A 14 16.15 16.74 64.68
CA GLY A 14 15.68 15.50 64.07
C GLY A 14 15.39 14.42 65.11
N VAL A 15 14.76 13.35 64.65
CA VAL A 15 14.69 12.01 65.27
C VAL A 15 13.98 11.92 66.62
N SER A 16 12.78 11.32 66.61
CA SER A 16 12.63 10.00 67.24
C SER A 16 11.38 9.28 66.72
N ALA A 17 11.55 8.03 66.28
CA ALA A 17 10.44 7.14 65.98
C ALA A 17 10.27 6.18 67.18
N THR A 18 9.13 6.26 67.86
CA THR A 18 8.74 5.31 68.91
C THR A 18 7.39 4.71 68.61
N SER A 19 7.35 3.40 68.41
CA SER A 19 6.15 2.61 68.22
C SER A 19 5.31 2.52 69.49
N GLN A 20 3.99 2.68 69.39
CA GLN A 20 3.05 2.05 70.33
C GLN A 20 1.72 1.74 69.64
N PHE A 21 1.31 0.46 69.73
CA PHE A 21 -0.04 -0.02 69.44
C PHE A 21 -0.94 0.23 70.66
N ASP A 22 -2.18 0.65 70.45
CA ASP A 22 -3.35 0.01 71.07
C ASP A 22 -4.60 0.24 70.17
N PRO A 23 -5.48 -0.75 69.97
CA PRO A 23 -6.59 -0.63 69.02
C PRO A 23 -7.89 -0.27 69.72
N ARG A 24 -8.78 0.41 69.00
CA ARG A 24 -10.26 0.26 69.02
C ARG A 24 -10.86 1.39 68.18
N TRP A 25 -11.84 1.05 67.36
CA TRP A 25 -13.15 1.70 67.21
C TRP A 25 -13.74 1.32 65.85
N LYS A 26 -14.71 0.40 65.89
CA LYS A 26 -15.59 0.13 64.76
C LYS A 26 -16.62 1.26 64.66
N HIS A 27 -17.03 1.62 63.46
CA HIS A 27 -18.40 2.05 63.23
C HIS A 27 -18.95 1.38 61.96
N GLU A 28 -20.14 0.83 62.08
CA GLU A 28 -20.78 -0.04 61.09
C GLU A 28 -21.69 0.77 60.15
N SER A 29 -21.88 0.30 58.92
CA SER A 29 -22.80 0.89 57.93
C SER A 29 -24.11 0.08 57.88
N PRO A 30 -25.31 0.70 57.73
CA PRO A 30 -26.54 0.10 58.25
C PRO A 30 -27.48 -0.48 57.17
N TRP A 31 -27.24 -1.71 56.70
CA TRP A 31 -28.26 -2.48 55.98
C TRP A 31 -28.19 -3.97 56.31
N ASN A 32 -29.14 -4.44 57.13
CA ASN A 32 -29.45 -5.88 57.24
C ASN A 32 -30.84 -6.11 57.86
N LYS A 33 -31.81 -6.49 57.03
CA LYS A 33 -32.95 -7.32 57.45
C LYS A 33 -32.90 -8.61 56.65
N ARG A 34 -33.01 -9.73 57.36
CA ARG A 34 -32.89 -11.08 56.82
C ARG A 34 -34.16 -11.46 56.05
N GLN A 35 -33.99 -12.20 54.97
CA GLN A 35 -34.94 -13.23 54.53
C GLN A 35 -34.15 -14.50 54.20
N ASP A 36 -34.88 -15.61 54.11
CA ASP A 36 -34.39 -16.93 54.50
C ASP A 36 -33.51 -17.66 53.48
N SER A 37 -32.82 -18.68 53.99
CA SER A 37 -31.79 -19.45 53.31
C SER A 37 -32.32 -20.42 52.24
N ALA A 38 -31.75 -20.34 51.05
CA ALA A 38 -31.66 -21.45 50.08
C ALA A 38 -30.18 -21.93 50.02
N PRO A 39 -29.90 -23.20 49.68
CA PRO A 39 -28.54 -23.73 49.71
C PRO A 39 -27.65 -23.09 48.64
N VAL A 40 -26.45 -22.68 49.05
CA VAL A 40 -25.39 -22.22 48.14
C VAL A 40 -25.00 -23.39 47.24
N GLN A 41 -25.20 -23.26 45.93
CA GLN A 41 -24.47 -24.08 44.96
C GLN A 41 -23.06 -23.52 44.81
N ASP A 42 -22.06 -24.41 44.81
CA ASP A 42 -20.68 -24.03 44.50
C ASP A 42 -20.62 -23.30 43.14
N PRO A 43 -19.78 -22.26 43.00
CA PRO A 43 -19.54 -21.65 41.71
C PRO A 43 -18.95 -22.71 40.77
N THR A 44 -19.64 -22.99 39.67
CA THR A 44 -19.09 -23.81 38.59
C THR A 44 -17.74 -23.24 38.15
N PRO A 45 -16.69 -24.07 37.97
CA PRO A 45 -15.43 -23.59 37.44
C PRO A 45 -15.67 -22.92 36.10
N VAL A 46 -15.26 -21.65 35.96
CA VAL A 46 -15.21 -21.00 34.65
C VAL A 46 -14.23 -21.81 33.82
N GLN A 47 -14.77 -22.61 32.90
CA GLN A 47 -13.99 -23.44 32.02
C GLN A 47 -13.16 -22.50 31.14
N ALA A 48 -11.84 -22.50 31.33
CA ALA A 48 -10.95 -21.76 30.44
C ALA A 48 -11.26 -22.20 29.00
N ALA A 49 -11.49 -21.25 28.12
CA ALA A 49 -11.77 -21.54 26.71
C ALA A 49 -10.66 -22.45 26.19
N ALA A 50 -11.04 -23.60 25.60
CA ALA A 50 -10.07 -24.51 25.03
C ALA A 50 -9.22 -23.75 24.00
N PRO A 51 -7.88 -23.93 23.96
CA PRO A 51 -7.05 -23.28 22.96
C PRO A 51 -7.60 -23.63 21.58
N THR A 52 -7.85 -22.61 20.76
CA THR A 52 -8.30 -22.79 19.38
C THR A 52 -7.35 -23.74 18.67
N PRO A 53 -7.83 -24.76 17.95
CA PRO A 53 -6.95 -25.67 17.23
C PRO A 53 -6.03 -24.89 16.30
N VAL A 54 -4.72 -25.12 16.38
CA VAL A 54 -3.78 -24.57 15.40
C VAL A 54 -4.18 -25.11 14.03
N PRO A 55 -4.45 -24.26 13.02
CA PRO A 55 -4.88 -24.73 11.71
C PRO A 55 -3.82 -25.64 11.06
N ASP A 56 -4.26 -26.53 10.18
CA ASP A 56 -3.31 -27.31 9.37
C ASP A 56 -2.46 -26.37 8.51
N LYS A 57 -1.18 -26.69 8.35
CA LYS A 57 -0.26 -25.94 7.49
C LYS A 57 -0.74 -25.86 6.06
N SER A 58 -1.50 -26.86 5.57
CA SER A 58 -2.07 -26.81 4.23
C SER A 58 -3.14 -25.71 4.06
N SER A 59 -3.76 -25.25 5.15
CA SER A 59 -4.80 -24.21 5.11
C SER A 59 -4.26 -22.79 4.99
N PHE A 60 -2.95 -22.60 5.12
CA PHE A 60 -2.29 -21.32 4.84
C PHE A 60 -1.84 -21.25 3.38
N VAL A 61 -1.84 -20.05 2.81
CA VAL A 61 -1.29 -19.83 1.46
C VAL A 61 0.23 -20.02 1.51
N SER A 62 0.74 -20.87 0.63
CA SER A 62 2.15 -21.26 0.53
C SER A 62 2.62 -21.20 -0.94
N THR A 63 3.87 -21.56 -1.22
CA THR A 63 4.44 -21.51 -2.57
C THR A 63 5.03 -22.84 -3.01
N GLU A 64 4.75 -23.26 -4.25
CA GLU A 64 5.41 -24.39 -4.91
C GLU A 64 6.02 -23.91 -6.23
N GLY A 65 7.30 -23.54 -6.18
CA GLY A 65 7.98 -22.86 -7.28
C GLY A 65 7.25 -21.55 -7.63
N PRO A 66 6.92 -21.30 -8.91
CA PRO A 66 6.27 -20.07 -9.34
C PRO A 66 4.75 -20.00 -9.03
N ASN A 67 4.17 -20.95 -8.29
CA ASN A 67 2.73 -21.01 -8.01
C ASN A 67 2.44 -20.80 -6.53
N PHE A 68 1.34 -20.11 -6.19
CA PHE A 68 0.76 -20.21 -4.85
C PHE A 68 0.00 -21.53 -4.69
N LYS A 69 -0.09 -22.01 -3.45
CA LYS A 69 -0.84 -23.20 -3.05
C LYS A 69 -1.68 -22.92 -1.82
N VAL A 70 -2.90 -23.45 -1.78
CA VAL A 70 -3.71 -23.54 -0.57
C VAL A 70 -4.56 -24.81 -0.61
N ASN A 71 -4.70 -25.50 0.52
CA ASN A 71 -5.35 -26.82 0.63
C ASN A 71 -4.84 -27.84 -0.42
N ASN A 72 -3.54 -27.78 -0.75
CA ASN A 72 -2.84 -28.55 -1.79
C ASN A 72 -3.22 -28.21 -3.26
N SER A 73 -4.20 -27.35 -3.49
CA SER A 73 -4.59 -26.86 -4.81
C SER A 73 -3.76 -25.65 -5.25
N ASN A 74 -3.67 -25.41 -6.56
CA ASN A 74 -3.10 -24.16 -7.08
C ASN A 74 -3.99 -22.99 -6.70
N PHE A 75 -3.42 -21.95 -6.11
CA PHE A 75 -4.13 -20.71 -5.79
C PHE A 75 -3.78 -19.63 -6.82
N LYS A 76 -4.80 -19.10 -7.49
CA LYS A 76 -4.70 -17.95 -8.38
C LYS A 76 -5.89 -17.04 -8.09
N PHE A 77 -5.69 -15.73 -8.22
CA PHE A 77 -6.71 -14.76 -7.87
C PHE A 77 -6.67 -13.50 -8.73
N ILE A 78 -7.84 -12.98 -9.04
CA ILE A 78 -8.01 -11.54 -9.24
C ILE A 78 -8.46 -10.97 -7.90
N GLY A 79 -7.82 -9.88 -7.48
CA GLY A 79 -8.08 -9.18 -6.23
C GLY A 79 -8.58 -7.75 -6.45
N THR A 80 -8.94 -7.08 -5.37
CA THR A 80 -9.09 -5.62 -5.35
C THR A 80 -8.39 -5.00 -4.13
N ASN A 81 -8.07 -3.71 -4.20
CA ASN A 81 -7.60 -2.92 -3.07
C ASN A 81 -8.80 -2.25 -2.40
N ALA A 82 -8.85 -2.32 -1.07
CA ALA A 82 -9.81 -1.57 -0.24
C ALA A 82 -9.08 -1.10 1.02
N TYR A 83 -8.15 -0.15 0.85
CA TYR A 83 -7.29 0.34 1.94
C TYR A 83 -8.08 0.94 3.12
N TRP A 84 -9.27 1.45 2.81
CA TRP A 84 -10.15 2.19 3.69
C TRP A 84 -11.09 1.33 4.53
N LEU A 85 -11.04 -0.01 4.45
CA LEU A 85 -11.90 -0.92 5.23
C LEU A 85 -11.86 -0.61 6.74
N SER A 86 -10.67 -0.32 7.28
CA SER A 86 -10.51 0.02 8.70
C SER A 86 -11.14 1.36 9.08
N ALA A 87 -11.38 2.26 8.13
CA ALA A 87 -11.97 3.58 8.33
C ALA A 87 -13.50 3.61 8.22
N LEU A 88 -14.16 2.49 7.88
CA LEU A 88 -15.62 2.37 7.88
C LEU A 88 -16.20 2.55 9.29
N ASN A 89 -17.42 3.07 9.39
CA ASN A 89 -17.97 3.48 10.69
C ASN A 89 -18.72 2.37 11.45
N SER A 90 -19.22 1.35 10.75
CA SER A 90 -19.92 0.21 11.33
C SER A 90 -19.28 -1.12 10.93
N ASP A 91 -19.56 -2.16 11.70
CA ASP A 91 -19.17 -3.53 11.39
C ASP A 91 -20.06 -4.12 10.28
N GLU A 92 -21.31 -3.65 10.20
CA GLU A 92 -22.27 -3.97 9.14
C GLU A 92 -21.77 -3.47 7.77
N ASP A 93 -21.17 -2.28 7.69
CA ASP A 93 -20.53 -1.77 6.48
C ASP A 93 -19.36 -2.67 6.05
N ILE A 94 -18.51 -3.10 6.99
CA ILE A 94 -17.36 -3.99 6.71
C ILE A 94 -17.85 -5.33 6.16
N ASP A 95 -18.87 -5.93 6.80
CA ASP A 95 -19.47 -7.18 6.37
C ASP A 95 -20.15 -7.06 5.00
N HIS A 96 -20.83 -5.93 4.74
CA HIS A 96 -21.50 -5.65 3.47
C HIS A 96 -20.49 -5.47 2.33
N VAL A 97 -19.42 -4.68 2.54
CA VAL A 97 -18.36 -4.47 1.55
C VAL A 97 -17.69 -5.80 1.17
N LEU A 98 -17.29 -6.58 2.17
CA LEU A 98 -16.64 -7.88 1.92
C LEU A 98 -17.59 -8.89 1.26
N GLY A 99 -18.88 -8.84 1.61
CA GLY A 99 -19.92 -9.62 0.92
C GLY A 99 -20.09 -9.23 -0.54
N ASN A 100 -20.10 -7.94 -0.88
CA ASN A 100 -20.22 -7.46 -2.26
C ASN A 100 -18.98 -7.84 -3.09
N ILE A 101 -17.77 -7.69 -2.52
CA ILE A 101 -16.51 -8.12 -3.15
C ILE A 101 -16.53 -9.63 -3.46
N SER A 102 -16.94 -10.44 -2.49
CA SER A 102 -17.05 -11.90 -2.64
C SER A 102 -18.08 -12.29 -3.71
N GLN A 103 -19.22 -11.60 -3.77
CA GLN A 103 -20.24 -11.80 -4.82
C GLN A 103 -19.73 -11.47 -6.24
N SER A 104 -18.72 -10.60 -6.38
CA SER A 104 -18.01 -10.36 -7.64
C SER A 104 -16.99 -11.46 -8.01
N ASN A 105 -16.94 -12.56 -7.25
CA ASN A 105 -15.95 -13.64 -7.33
C ASN A 105 -14.50 -13.20 -7.05
N ILE A 106 -14.31 -12.09 -6.33
CA ILE A 106 -13.01 -11.61 -5.90
C ILE A 106 -12.64 -12.32 -4.58
N THR A 107 -11.54 -13.07 -4.60
CA THR A 107 -11.11 -13.91 -3.46
C THR A 107 -9.96 -13.32 -2.65
N VAL A 108 -9.39 -12.18 -3.07
CA VAL A 108 -8.29 -11.50 -2.37
C VAL A 108 -8.54 -10.01 -2.27
N VAL A 109 -8.42 -9.45 -1.06
CA VAL A 109 -8.43 -8.01 -0.81
C VAL A 109 -7.08 -7.56 -0.26
N ARG A 110 -6.49 -6.54 -0.88
CA ARG A 110 -5.33 -5.84 -0.31
C ARG A 110 -5.80 -4.65 0.53
N THR A 111 -5.35 -4.58 1.78
CA THR A 111 -5.76 -3.54 2.73
C THR A 111 -4.69 -3.27 3.78
N TRP A 112 -4.82 -2.17 4.52
CA TRP A 112 -3.79 -1.67 5.43
C TRP A 112 -3.93 -2.24 6.84
N ALA A 113 -2.86 -2.87 7.33
CA ALA A 113 -2.67 -3.24 8.74
C ALA A 113 -1.85 -2.19 9.52
N PHE A 114 -1.85 -0.94 9.05
CA PHE A 114 -1.28 0.22 9.72
C PHE A 114 -2.26 1.39 9.68
N ASN A 115 -2.22 2.22 10.72
CA ASN A 115 -2.80 3.56 10.69
C ASN A 115 -2.12 4.42 11.77
N ASP A 116 -1.03 5.08 11.39
CA ASP A 116 -0.18 5.85 12.31
C ASP A 116 -0.62 7.31 12.42
N VAL A 117 -0.74 7.79 13.65
CA VAL A 117 -1.11 9.17 13.97
C VAL A 117 -0.05 9.84 14.86
N PRO A 118 0.26 11.13 14.67
CA PRO A 118 1.16 11.88 15.57
C PRO A 118 0.45 12.37 16.85
N GLU A 119 -0.89 12.35 16.84
CA GLU A 119 -1.78 12.78 17.91
C GLU A 119 -3.04 11.90 17.85
N ILE A 120 -3.66 11.63 18.99
CA ILE A 120 -4.87 10.81 19.05
C ILE A 120 -6.05 11.62 18.47
N PRO A 121 -6.70 11.16 17.38
CA PRO A 121 -7.85 11.86 16.81
C PRO A 121 -9.08 11.75 17.71
N GLU A 122 -9.95 12.76 17.65
CA GLU A 122 -11.25 12.74 18.33
C GLU A 122 -12.17 11.63 17.77
N ASN A 123 -12.18 11.49 16.43
CA ASN A 123 -13.07 10.57 15.71
C ASN A 123 -12.30 9.63 14.76
N GLY A 124 -12.90 8.48 14.50
CA GLY A 124 -12.43 7.49 13.52
C GLY A 124 -11.28 6.58 13.99
N THR A 125 -11.00 5.57 13.18
CA THR A 125 -10.04 4.50 13.49
C THR A 125 -8.58 4.97 13.40
N TRP A 126 -7.73 4.55 14.34
CA TRP A 126 -6.27 4.68 14.32
C TRP A 126 -5.62 3.49 15.06
N PHE A 127 -4.50 2.97 14.56
CA PHE A 127 -3.89 1.74 15.11
C PHE A 127 -2.66 2.02 15.97
N GLN A 128 -1.93 3.11 15.73
CA GLN A 128 -0.73 3.43 16.49
C GLN A 128 -0.50 4.94 16.60
N LEU A 129 -0.14 5.39 17.79
CA LEU A 129 0.39 6.73 18.04
C LEU A 129 1.91 6.66 17.82
N VAL A 130 2.44 7.56 17.00
CA VAL A 130 3.87 7.65 16.66
C VAL A 130 4.29 9.10 16.94
N ALA A 131 4.80 9.34 18.14
CA ALA A 131 5.00 10.69 18.67
C ALA A 131 6.18 10.75 19.66
N ASN A 132 6.88 11.90 19.72
CA ASN A 132 7.92 12.20 20.70
C ASN A 132 9.02 11.10 20.84
N GLY A 133 9.45 10.52 19.71
CA GLY A 133 10.45 9.44 19.69
C GLY A 133 9.96 8.10 20.26
N THR A 134 8.66 7.89 20.33
CA THR A 134 8.03 6.69 20.89
C THR A 134 6.84 6.22 20.05
N THR A 135 6.42 4.96 20.25
CA THR A 135 5.20 4.42 19.65
C THR A 135 4.32 3.72 20.68
N SER A 136 3.00 3.75 20.49
CA SER A 136 2.04 2.99 21.30
C SER A 136 0.83 2.56 20.47
N VAL A 137 0.49 1.26 20.52
CA VAL A 137 -0.63 0.67 19.77
C VAL A 137 -1.97 0.97 20.44
N ASN A 138 -2.99 1.31 19.65
CA ASN A 138 -4.36 1.46 20.10
C ASN A 138 -5.05 0.10 20.22
N LEU A 139 -5.41 -0.29 21.44
CA LEU A 139 -6.18 -1.51 21.72
C LEU A 139 -7.66 -1.24 22.05
N ASN A 140 -8.17 -0.03 21.76
CA ASN A 140 -9.58 0.29 21.92
C ASN A 140 -10.44 -0.53 20.94
N GLU A 141 -11.53 -1.13 21.44
CA GLU A 141 -12.36 -2.08 20.69
C GLU A 141 -13.03 -1.49 19.44
N THR A 142 -13.35 -0.19 19.40
CA THR A 142 -14.12 0.43 18.30
C THR A 142 -13.27 1.30 17.36
N THR A 143 -12.16 1.85 17.87
CA THR A 143 -11.27 2.77 17.13
C THR A 143 -9.86 2.21 16.89
N GLY A 144 -9.50 1.10 17.53
CA GLY A 144 -8.15 0.55 17.54
C GLY A 144 -7.96 -0.70 16.69
N LEU A 145 -6.86 -1.41 16.97
CA LEU A 145 -6.47 -2.63 16.30
C LEU A 145 -7.53 -3.75 16.30
N PRO A 146 -8.40 -3.94 17.32
CA PRO A 146 -9.50 -4.92 17.25
C PRO A 146 -10.40 -4.81 16.02
N LYS A 147 -10.48 -3.64 15.37
CA LYS A 147 -11.20 -3.46 14.11
C LYS A 147 -10.60 -4.26 12.95
N LEU A 148 -9.29 -4.48 12.95
CA LEU A 148 -8.62 -5.38 12.01
C LEU A 148 -8.97 -6.85 12.28
N ASP A 149 -9.24 -7.23 13.54
CA ASP A 149 -9.77 -8.57 13.86
C ASP A 149 -11.14 -8.79 13.22
N ARG A 150 -12.03 -7.78 13.26
CA ARG A 150 -13.35 -7.83 12.63
C ARG A 150 -13.23 -8.00 11.11
N ILE A 151 -12.35 -7.22 10.47
CA ILE A 151 -12.04 -7.33 9.04
C ILE A 151 -11.52 -8.73 8.69
N ILE A 152 -10.58 -9.28 9.45
CA ILE A 152 -10.04 -10.64 9.22
C ILE A 152 -11.12 -11.71 9.41
N SER A 153 -11.95 -11.61 10.45
CA SER A 153 -13.05 -12.54 10.72
C SER A 153 -14.14 -12.48 9.65
N MET A 154 -14.46 -11.29 9.12
CA MET A 154 -15.45 -11.11 8.05
C MET A 154 -14.89 -11.53 6.70
N ALA A 155 -13.62 -11.28 6.42
CA ALA A 155 -12.95 -11.81 5.23
C ALA A 155 -13.01 -13.35 5.23
N GLN A 156 -12.72 -13.99 6.38
CA GLN A 156 -12.88 -15.43 6.54
C GLN A 156 -14.32 -15.91 6.30
N LYS A 157 -15.32 -15.20 6.86
CA LYS A 157 -16.76 -15.49 6.63
C LYS A 157 -17.14 -15.45 5.15
N HIS A 158 -16.57 -14.53 4.37
CA HIS A 158 -16.86 -14.34 2.95
C HIS A 158 -15.89 -15.07 2.01
N GLY A 159 -15.00 -15.94 2.52
CA GLY A 159 -14.04 -16.70 1.71
C GLY A 159 -12.91 -15.87 1.10
N ILE A 160 -12.67 -14.66 1.62
CA ILE A 160 -11.65 -13.71 1.17
C ILE A 160 -10.35 -13.94 1.95
N TYR A 161 -9.22 -13.90 1.24
CA TYR A 161 -7.89 -13.76 1.82
C TYR A 161 -7.42 -12.31 1.79
N LEU A 162 -6.64 -11.90 2.79
CA LEU A 162 -6.17 -10.53 2.97
C LEU A 162 -4.67 -10.43 2.73
N LEU A 163 -4.27 -9.54 1.82
CA LEU A 163 -2.88 -9.10 1.68
C LEU A 163 -2.72 -7.84 2.53
N LEU A 164 -1.98 -7.96 3.64
CA LEU A 164 -1.92 -6.94 4.68
C LEU A 164 -0.59 -6.19 4.66
N SER A 165 -0.63 -4.91 4.29
CA SER A 165 0.55 -4.04 4.30
C SER A 165 0.79 -3.49 5.70
N LEU A 166 2.06 -3.44 6.13
CA LEU A 166 2.46 -3.12 7.51
C LEU A 166 2.90 -1.66 7.72
N THR A 167 3.17 -0.91 6.65
CA THR A 167 3.44 0.55 6.67
C THR A 167 3.24 1.14 5.26
N ASN A 168 3.36 2.46 5.11
CA ASN A 168 3.29 3.19 3.84
C ASN A 168 4.53 4.04 3.62
N ASN A 169 5.00 4.17 2.38
CA ASN A 169 6.02 5.16 2.03
C ASN A 169 5.50 6.59 2.27
N TRP A 170 4.29 6.88 1.79
CA TRP A 170 3.74 8.23 1.60
C TRP A 170 3.05 8.83 2.84
N ASN A 171 3.39 10.06 3.21
CA ASN A 171 2.63 10.86 4.18
C ASN A 171 2.80 12.38 3.94
N PRO A 172 2.21 12.97 2.88
CA PRO A 172 2.36 14.39 2.63
C PRO A 172 1.53 15.22 3.61
N LEU A 173 2.14 16.22 4.23
CA LEU A 173 1.42 17.23 5.01
C LEU A 173 1.00 18.40 4.11
N PRO A 174 -0.05 19.17 4.47
CA PRO A 174 -0.53 20.29 3.65
C PRO A 174 0.52 21.36 3.31
N LEU A 175 1.54 21.55 4.17
CA LEU A 175 2.61 22.52 3.93
C LEU A 175 3.78 21.98 3.10
N ASP A 176 3.96 20.66 2.98
CA ASP A 176 5.08 20.07 2.23
C ASP A 176 5.00 20.40 0.73
N ASN A 177 3.78 20.65 0.23
CA ASN A 177 3.51 21.05 -1.15
C ASN A 177 3.48 22.58 -1.39
N VAL A 178 3.57 23.40 -0.34
CA VAL A 178 3.47 24.87 -0.44
C VAL A 178 4.81 25.51 -0.12
N THR A 179 5.62 25.71 -1.15
CA THR A 179 6.93 26.38 -1.03
C THR A 179 6.79 27.79 -0.45
N ASN A 180 7.27 27.97 0.78
CA ASN A 180 7.21 29.16 1.66
C ASN A 180 5.85 29.42 2.36
N SER A 181 5.76 29.04 3.63
CA SER A 181 5.03 29.81 4.65
C SER A 181 5.73 29.75 6.01
N THR A 182 6.43 30.82 6.36
CA THR A 182 7.13 30.96 7.65
C THR A 182 6.19 31.41 8.77
N THR A 183 5.21 30.58 9.11
CA THR A 183 4.44 30.52 10.38
C THR A 183 3.27 29.58 10.17
N SER A 184 3.19 28.46 10.91
CA SER A 184 1.95 27.74 11.22
C SER A 184 2.20 26.55 12.14
N SER A 185 1.41 26.41 13.20
CA SER A 185 1.17 25.12 13.85
C SER A 185 0.33 24.25 12.89
N ILE A 186 0.89 23.12 12.45
CA ILE A 186 0.34 22.33 11.35
C ILE A 186 -0.59 21.24 11.89
N LEU A 187 -1.91 21.44 11.77
CA LEU A 187 -2.87 20.35 11.91
C LEU A 187 -3.19 19.80 10.51
N ARG A 188 -3.26 18.46 10.39
CA ARG A 188 -3.54 17.77 9.12
C ARG A 188 -4.85 18.26 8.54
N ARG A 189 -4.86 18.57 7.23
CA ARG A 189 -6.04 18.70 6.36
C ARG A 189 -7.32 19.20 7.06
N ASP A 190 -7.20 20.27 7.84
CA ASP A 190 -8.29 20.95 8.55
C ASP A 190 -8.01 22.45 8.73
N VAL A 191 -6.81 22.91 8.34
CA VAL A 191 -6.42 24.31 8.47
C VAL A 191 -5.90 24.82 7.13
N LEU A 192 -6.83 25.37 6.35
CA LEU A 192 -6.70 26.59 5.50
C LEU A 192 -7.85 26.73 4.47
N THR A 193 -8.73 25.74 4.32
CA THR A 193 -9.78 25.73 3.27
C THR A 193 -11.11 25.18 3.79
N ASN A 194 -12.24 25.63 3.21
CA ASN A 194 -13.57 25.04 3.42
C ASN A 194 -13.78 23.71 2.66
N ASN A 195 -12.70 23.03 2.23
CA ASN A 195 -12.78 21.81 1.42
C ASN A 195 -11.76 20.74 1.85
N SER A 196 -11.60 20.53 3.15
CA SER A 196 -10.83 19.41 3.68
C SER A 196 -11.61 18.10 3.56
N LEU A 197 -11.11 17.17 2.73
CA LEU A 197 -11.49 15.76 2.88
C LEU A 197 -11.16 15.30 4.32
N PRO A 198 -11.98 14.47 4.98
CA PRO A 198 -11.66 13.98 6.31
C PRO A 198 -10.33 13.20 6.39
N ARG A 199 -9.89 12.92 7.62
CA ARG A 199 -8.79 11.97 7.85
C ARG A 199 -9.16 10.59 7.31
N ASN A 200 -8.17 9.84 6.82
CA ASN A 200 -8.30 8.49 6.22
C ASN A 200 -9.01 8.48 4.85
N SER A 201 -9.38 9.64 4.29
CA SER A 201 -10.02 9.73 2.96
C SER A 201 -9.06 9.64 1.76
N LEU A 202 -7.74 9.67 1.98
CA LEU A 202 -6.71 9.40 0.95
C LEU A 202 -5.78 8.28 1.42
N SER A 203 -5.29 7.48 0.48
CA SER A 203 -4.39 6.33 0.72
C SER A 203 -3.07 6.71 1.42
N ASN A 204 -2.62 7.95 1.26
CA ASN A 204 -1.41 8.52 1.86
C ASN A 204 -1.62 9.20 3.23
N ASP A 205 -2.83 9.15 3.80
CA ASP A 205 -3.15 9.77 5.09
C ASP A 205 -3.05 8.78 6.28
N TYR A 206 -2.72 7.52 6.03
CA TYR A 206 -2.73 6.45 7.05
C TYR A 206 -1.45 6.37 7.90
N GLY A 207 -0.62 7.41 7.91
CA GLY A 207 0.66 7.36 8.62
C GLY A 207 1.78 6.80 7.74
N GLY A 208 2.55 5.84 8.26
CA GLY A 208 3.69 5.26 7.55
C GLY A 208 5.04 5.91 7.84
N MET A 209 6.03 5.64 7.00
CA MET A 209 7.45 5.93 7.21
C MET A 209 7.74 7.39 7.59
N ASP A 210 7.16 8.33 6.85
CA ASP A 210 7.33 9.77 7.09
C ASP A 210 6.74 10.24 8.45
N ALA A 211 5.74 9.53 9.00
CA ALA A 211 5.24 9.79 10.34
C ALA A 211 6.27 9.39 11.42
N TYR A 212 6.97 8.25 11.24
CA TYR A 212 8.08 7.87 12.12
C TYR A 212 9.26 8.84 11.98
N VAL A 213 9.68 9.16 10.75
CA VAL A 213 10.80 10.09 10.50
C VAL A 213 10.57 11.43 11.23
N ARG A 214 9.36 12.01 11.10
CA ARG A 214 8.98 13.23 11.84
C ARG A 214 8.95 13.02 13.36
N ALA A 215 8.30 11.96 13.85
CA ALA A 215 8.12 11.74 15.29
C ALA A 215 9.44 11.47 16.04
N PHE A 216 10.42 10.86 15.37
CA PHE A 216 11.75 10.58 15.90
C PHE A 216 12.77 11.70 15.62
N GLY A 217 12.35 12.81 14.98
CA GLY A 217 13.20 13.98 14.75
C GLY A 217 14.33 13.75 13.75
N ALA A 218 14.09 12.95 12.71
CA ALA A 218 15.05 12.73 11.63
C ALA A 218 14.75 13.62 10.42
N ASP A 219 15.80 14.08 9.74
CA ASP A 219 15.71 15.09 8.67
C ASP A 219 15.43 14.51 7.26
N SER A 220 15.50 13.19 7.08
CA SER A 220 15.38 12.54 5.77
C SER A 220 14.60 11.22 5.82
N HIS A 221 13.88 10.91 4.75
CA HIS A 221 13.02 9.73 4.65
C HIS A 221 13.79 8.42 4.86
N ASP A 222 15.00 8.32 4.29
CA ASP A 222 15.86 7.15 4.37
C ASP A 222 16.40 6.85 5.78
N ALA A 223 16.18 7.75 6.75
CA ALA A 223 16.35 7.43 8.17
C ALA A 223 15.42 6.29 8.61
N PHE A 224 14.25 6.08 7.99
CA PHE A 224 13.39 4.93 8.27
C PHE A 224 14.07 3.58 7.94
N TYR A 225 14.97 3.57 6.95
CA TYR A 225 15.72 2.39 6.53
C TYR A 225 17.06 2.20 7.25
N LEU A 226 17.57 3.25 7.91
CA LEU A 226 18.95 3.33 8.40
C LEU A 226 19.08 3.62 9.91
N ASN A 227 18.11 4.28 10.53
CA ASN A 227 18.15 4.64 11.95
C ASN A 227 17.65 3.47 12.80
N GLU A 228 18.56 2.84 13.55
CA GLU A 228 18.25 1.69 14.40
C GLU A 228 17.10 1.92 15.39
N THR A 229 16.92 3.13 15.91
CA THR A 229 15.80 3.44 16.82
C THR A 229 14.46 3.44 16.08
N ILE A 230 14.41 4.00 14.86
CA ILE A 230 13.19 3.98 14.03
C ILE A 230 12.88 2.56 13.56
N ILE A 231 13.89 1.82 13.10
CA ILE A 231 13.71 0.43 12.66
C ILE A 231 13.23 -0.44 13.84
N THR A 232 13.82 -0.29 15.03
CA THR A 232 13.37 -1.02 16.24
C THR A 232 11.92 -0.68 16.62
N ALA A 233 11.50 0.58 16.47
CA ALA A 233 10.12 0.97 16.73
C ALA A 233 9.14 0.31 15.74
N PHE A 234 9.50 0.22 14.46
CA PHE A 234 8.72 -0.49 13.44
C PHE A 234 8.75 -2.02 13.64
N GLU A 235 9.90 -2.59 14.03
CA GLU A 235 10.04 -4.00 14.42
C GLU A 235 9.12 -4.34 15.61
N ASN A 236 8.98 -3.44 16.60
CA ASN A 236 8.04 -3.61 17.72
C ASN A 236 6.56 -3.53 17.27
N TYR A 237 6.22 -2.69 16.29
CA TYR A 237 4.87 -2.65 15.73
C TYR A 237 4.56 -3.94 14.97
N THR A 238 5.43 -4.31 14.02
CA THR A 238 5.25 -5.52 13.21
C THR A 238 5.18 -6.79 14.07
N THR A 239 6.00 -6.92 15.12
CA THR A 239 5.88 -8.03 16.09
C THR A 239 4.47 -8.12 16.69
N GLN A 240 3.85 -7.01 17.10
CA GLN A 240 2.50 -7.01 17.66
C GLN A 240 1.45 -7.43 16.63
N ILE A 241 1.53 -6.90 15.41
CA ILE A 241 0.58 -7.24 14.33
C ILE A 241 0.71 -8.72 13.93
N VAL A 242 1.89 -9.18 13.53
CA VAL A 242 2.03 -10.54 12.99
C VAL A 242 1.78 -11.61 14.06
N SER A 243 2.17 -11.36 15.32
CA SER A 243 1.89 -12.29 16.43
C SER A 243 0.39 -12.38 16.76
N ARG A 244 -0.38 -11.31 16.55
CA ARG A 244 -1.84 -11.30 16.78
C ARG A 244 -2.59 -12.18 15.77
N TYR A 245 -2.08 -12.25 14.54
CA TYR A 245 -2.77 -12.90 13.41
C TYR A 245 -2.06 -14.14 12.85
N VAL A 246 -1.00 -14.64 13.50
CA VAL A 246 -0.18 -15.80 13.06
C VAL A 246 -0.99 -17.07 12.77
N ASN A 247 -2.17 -17.23 13.36
CA ASN A 247 -3.06 -18.39 13.14
C ASN A 247 -4.25 -18.10 12.21
N SER A 248 -4.36 -16.89 11.64
CA SER A 248 -5.50 -16.47 10.81
C SER A 248 -5.30 -16.87 9.36
N THR A 249 -5.79 -18.05 8.95
CA THR A 249 -5.63 -18.60 7.58
C THR A 249 -6.17 -17.70 6.46
N SER A 250 -7.05 -16.75 6.77
CA SER A 250 -7.52 -15.71 5.84
C SER A 250 -6.56 -14.54 5.68
N VAL A 251 -5.39 -14.53 6.31
CA VAL A 251 -4.26 -13.69 5.90
C VAL A 251 -3.51 -14.44 4.80
N LEU A 252 -3.39 -13.84 3.61
CA LEU A 252 -2.60 -14.39 2.50
C LEU A 252 -1.11 -14.26 2.82
N ALA A 253 -0.71 -13.05 3.18
CA ALA A 253 0.67 -12.67 3.41
C ALA A 253 0.79 -11.30 4.10
N TRP A 254 1.96 -11.09 4.69
CA TRP A 254 2.43 -9.78 5.11
C TRP A 254 3.13 -9.07 3.95
N GLU A 255 2.69 -7.86 3.64
CA GLU A 255 3.40 -6.97 2.74
C GLU A 255 4.19 -5.95 3.59
N ILE A 256 5.52 -5.91 3.42
CA ILE A 256 6.41 -5.15 4.30
C ILE A 256 6.06 -3.66 4.32
N ALA A 257 5.83 -3.05 3.16
CA ALA A 257 5.40 -1.66 3.03
C ALA A 257 4.67 -1.42 1.71
N ASN A 258 3.67 -0.54 1.69
CA ASN A 258 3.15 -0.02 0.43
C ASN A 258 4.18 0.93 -0.21
N ASP A 259 4.68 0.54 -1.39
CA ASP A 259 5.55 1.30 -2.28
C ASP A 259 6.81 1.96 -1.64
N PRO A 260 7.65 1.21 -0.88
CA PRO A 260 8.89 1.73 -0.31
C PRO A 260 9.87 2.24 -1.38
N ARG A 261 10.32 3.48 -1.25
CA ARG A 261 11.25 4.19 -2.13
C ARG A 261 12.25 5.00 -1.31
N CYS A 262 13.34 5.46 -1.91
CA CYS A 262 14.30 6.32 -1.20
C CYS A 262 13.70 7.69 -0.84
N ASN A 263 12.85 8.25 -1.72
CA ASN A 263 12.14 9.50 -1.49
C ASN A 263 10.66 9.23 -1.18
N SER A 264 10.08 10.08 -0.35
CA SER A 264 8.65 10.18 -0.12
C SER A 264 8.21 11.65 -0.16
N SER A 265 7.35 12.08 0.76
CA SER A 265 7.02 13.49 1.00
C SER A 265 8.21 14.18 1.65
N ILE A 266 8.95 13.45 2.49
CA ILE A 266 10.28 13.81 2.95
C ILE A 266 11.32 13.32 1.91
N GLY A 267 12.34 14.15 1.66
CA GLY A 267 13.46 13.81 0.77
C GLY A 267 14.45 12.82 1.40
N ALA A 268 15.16 12.06 0.57
CA ALA A 268 16.25 11.17 0.96
C ALA A 268 17.58 11.91 1.11
N THR A 269 18.53 11.34 1.87
CA THR A 269 19.95 11.66 1.65
C THR A 269 20.42 11.16 0.28
N PRO A 270 21.46 11.77 -0.31
CA PRO A 270 22.12 11.24 -1.52
C PRO A 270 22.77 9.86 -1.34
N THR A 271 22.74 9.26 -0.15
CA THR A 271 23.33 7.94 0.13
C THR A 271 22.31 6.81 -0.01
N CYS A 272 21.00 7.09 0.03
CA CYS A 272 19.99 6.07 -0.19
C CYS A 272 20.05 5.51 -1.63
N ASN A 273 20.04 4.19 -1.74
CA ASN A 273 20.14 3.47 -3.01
C ASN A 273 19.54 2.05 -2.87
N THR A 274 19.62 1.25 -3.95
CA THR A 274 19.09 -0.11 -4.00
C THR A 274 19.60 -1.04 -2.90
N THR A 275 20.86 -0.92 -2.49
CA THR A 275 21.41 -1.70 -1.37
C THR A 275 20.76 -1.33 -0.03
N THR A 276 20.40 -0.05 0.17
CA THR A 276 19.73 0.42 1.40
C THR A 276 18.38 -0.27 1.56
N ILE A 277 17.52 -0.14 0.54
CA ILE A 277 16.15 -0.68 0.59
C ILE A 277 16.15 -2.21 0.55
N THR A 278 17.00 -2.85 -0.25
CA THR A 278 17.05 -4.33 -0.29
C THR A 278 17.54 -4.93 1.03
N ARG A 279 18.53 -4.33 1.71
CA ARG A 279 18.96 -4.80 3.03
C ARG A 279 17.90 -4.58 4.11
N TRP A 280 17.19 -3.45 4.06
CA TRP A 280 16.08 -3.19 4.98
C TRP A 280 14.95 -4.21 4.78
N HIS A 281 14.56 -4.51 3.53
CA HIS A 281 13.60 -5.57 3.24
C HIS A 281 14.04 -6.93 3.81
N ALA A 282 15.31 -7.30 3.67
CA ALA A 282 15.82 -8.56 4.19
C ALA A 282 15.75 -8.62 5.73
N ARG A 283 16.07 -7.52 6.42
CA ARG A 283 15.93 -7.40 7.87
C ARG A 283 14.48 -7.56 8.32
N ILE A 284 13.55 -6.80 7.74
CA ILE A 284 12.14 -6.84 8.15
C ILE A 284 11.50 -8.18 7.77
N ALA A 285 11.83 -8.77 6.61
CA ALA A 285 11.38 -10.11 6.25
C ALA A 285 11.82 -11.16 7.28
N GLN A 286 13.11 -11.18 7.64
CA GLN A 286 13.65 -12.07 8.66
C GLN A 286 12.99 -11.85 10.03
N HIS A 287 12.75 -10.59 10.41
CA HIS A 287 12.06 -10.26 11.66
C HIS A 287 10.62 -10.76 11.66
N ILE A 288 9.85 -10.55 10.58
CA ILE A 288 8.50 -11.12 10.45
C ILE A 288 8.55 -12.65 10.53
N LYS A 289 9.44 -13.32 9.77
CA LYS A 289 9.57 -14.79 9.76
C LYS A 289 10.01 -15.38 11.10
N LYS A 290 10.55 -14.59 12.04
CA LYS A 290 10.86 -14.99 13.42
C LYS A 290 9.60 -15.11 14.31
N PHE A 291 8.57 -14.31 14.05
CA PHE A 291 7.30 -14.33 14.81
C PHE A 291 6.17 -15.06 14.07
N ASP A 292 6.24 -15.10 12.74
CA ASP A 292 5.24 -15.76 11.89
C ASP A 292 5.90 -16.75 10.91
N HIS A 293 5.80 -18.03 11.24
CA HIS A 293 6.26 -19.13 10.39
C HIS A 293 5.22 -19.59 9.36
N ASN A 294 3.96 -19.17 9.47
CA ASN A 294 2.84 -19.66 8.67
C ASN A 294 2.64 -18.85 7.39
N HIS A 295 2.61 -17.52 7.49
CA HIS A 295 2.30 -16.65 6.37
C HIS A 295 3.51 -16.36 5.46
N LEU A 296 3.22 -16.05 4.20
CA LEU A 296 4.21 -15.53 3.26
C LEU A 296 4.54 -14.06 3.57
N VAL A 297 5.68 -13.58 3.07
CA VAL A 297 6.11 -12.18 3.14
C VAL A 297 6.39 -11.66 1.73
N SER A 298 6.03 -10.41 1.46
CA SER A 298 6.27 -9.71 0.19
C SER A 298 6.75 -8.28 0.40
N SER A 299 7.32 -7.66 -0.63
CA SER A 299 7.91 -6.32 -0.51
C SER A 299 6.89 -5.19 -0.45
N GLY A 300 5.86 -5.26 -1.32
CA GLY A 300 4.90 -4.18 -1.60
C GLY A 300 5.43 -3.05 -2.50
N SER A 301 6.67 -3.15 -2.98
CA SER A 301 7.29 -2.19 -3.90
C SER A 301 6.54 -2.02 -5.22
N GLN A 302 6.70 -0.87 -5.90
CA GLN A 302 6.17 -0.61 -7.25
C GLN A 302 6.68 -1.59 -8.32
N GLY A 303 7.78 -2.31 -8.07
CA GLY A 303 8.41 -3.20 -9.06
C GLY A 303 9.62 -2.62 -9.80
N PHE A 304 10.19 -1.49 -9.36
CA PHE A 304 11.32 -0.91 -10.09
C PHE A 304 12.55 -1.82 -10.07
N PHE A 305 13.19 -1.92 -11.22
CA PHE A 305 14.41 -2.69 -11.38
C PHE A 305 15.64 -1.79 -11.25
N CYS A 306 16.78 -2.39 -10.94
CA CYS A 306 18.05 -1.81 -11.35
C CYS A 306 18.88 -2.82 -12.15
N ALA A 307 18.93 -2.62 -13.45
CA ALA A 307 19.53 -3.58 -14.39
C ALA A 307 21.08 -3.61 -14.33
N ASP A 308 21.71 -2.51 -13.92
CA ASP A 308 23.17 -2.38 -13.83
C ASP A 308 23.66 -2.22 -12.36
N CYS A 309 22.79 -2.37 -11.34
CA CYS A 309 23.18 -2.28 -9.94
C CYS A 309 23.88 -3.54 -9.43
N PRO A 310 24.78 -3.43 -8.43
CA PRO A 310 25.25 -4.58 -7.66
C PRO A 310 24.08 -5.25 -6.93
N LYS A 311 23.89 -6.55 -7.16
CA LYS A 311 22.92 -7.38 -6.44
C LYS A 311 23.51 -7.86 -5.11
N VAL A 312 22.84 -7.57 -4.00
CA VAL A 312 23.22 -7.97 -2.64
C VAL A 312 22.92 -9.44 -2.39
N PHE A 313 21.80 -9.95 -2.91
CA PHE A 313 21.32 -11.31 -2.74
C PHE A 313 21.48 -12.08 -4.04
N GLN A 314 22.68 -12.60 -4.31
CA GLN A 314 22.94 -13.38 -5.51
C GLN A 314 22.44 -14.82 -5.34
N LYS A 315 21.39 -15.19 -6.08
CA LYS A 315 20.95 -16.59 -6.14
C LYS A 315 22.00 -17.44 -6.85
N THR A 316 22.83 -18.16 -6.08
CA THR A 316 23.81 -19.10 -6.65
C THR A 316 23.09 -20.15 -7.47
N SER A 317 23.32 -20.16 -8.78
CA SER A 317 22.80 -21.23 -9.64
C SER A 317 23.33 -22.58 -9.15
N PRO A 318 22.48 -23.61 -8.96
CA PRO A 318 22.95 -24.95 -8.69
C PRO A 318 23.93 -25.39 -9.79
N PRO A 319 24.99 -26.16 -9.45
CA PRO A 319 25.87 -26.71 -10.48
C PRO A 319 25.03 -27.51 -11.49
N PRO A 320 25.32 -27.41 -12.80
CA PRO A 320 24.46 -27.98 -13.83
C PRO A 320 24.29 -29.48 -13.61
N SER A 321 23.05 -29.92 -13.45
CA SER A 321 22.73 -31.34 -13.43
C SER A 321 23.10 -31.96 -14.79
N ARG A 322 23.52 -33.24 -14.73
CA ARG A 322 24.10 -33.99 -15.84
C ARG A 322 23.24 -33.87 -17.11
N PRO A 323 23.82 -33.68 -18.31
CA PRO A 323 23.06 -33.34 -19.51
C PRO A 323 22.03 -34.41 -19.87
N SER A 324 20.75 -34.09 -19.67
CA SER A 324 19.62 -34.87 -20.19
C SER A 324 19.53 -34.72 -21.72
N PRO A 325 19.14 -35.75 -22.47
CA PRO A 325 19.06 -35.67 -23.92
C PRO A 325 17.96 -34.69 -24.39
N ALA A 326 18.35 -33.75 -25.24
CA ALA A 326 17.48 -33.02 -26.17
C ALA A 326 16.14 -32.49 -25.61
N ALA A 327 16.18 -31.72 -24.52
CA ALA A 327 15.12 -30.74 -24.29
C ALA A 327 15.15 -29.69 -25.41
N SER A 328 13.97 -29.31 -25.93
CA SER A 328 13.82 -28.18 -26.85
C SER A 328 14.53 -26.93 -26.30
N ARG A 329 15.17 -26.14 -27.16
CA ARG A 329 15.80 -24.85 -26.80
C ARG A 329 14.73 -23.85 -26.36
N ARG A 330 14.21 -24.00 -25.14
CA ARG A 330 13.58 -22.91 -24.40
C ARG A 330 14.67 -21.86 -24.19
N ASN A 331 14.46 -20.66 -24.71
CA ASN A 331 15.36 -19.53 -24.45
C ASN A 331 15.44 -19.35 -22.94
N LYS A 332 16.65 -19.45 -22.38
CA LYS A 332 16.87 -19.20 -20.96
C LYS A 332 16.56 -17.72 -20.71
N ILE A 333 15.68 -17.43 -19.76
CA ILE A 333 15.42 -16.05 -19.34
C ILE A 333 16.68 -15.59 -18.58
N GLU A 334 17.27 -14.49 -19.04
CA GLU A 334 18.48 -13.90 -18.47
C GLU A 334 18.13 -12.65 -17.63
N PRO A 335 18.91 -12.36 -16.57
CA PRO A 335 18.78 -11.13 -15.77
C PRO A 335 18.64 -9.88 -16.62
N LEU A 336 17.87 -8.93 -16.13
CA LEU A 336 17.66 -7.68 -16.84
C LEU A 336 18.97 -6.89 -16.92
N THR A 337 19.35 -6.44 -18.12
CA THR A 337 20.57 -5.63 -18.34
C THR A 337 20.25 -4.40 -19.18
N LYS A 338 21.01 -3.32 -19.03
CA LYS A 338 20.89 -2.12 -19.88
C LYS A 338 20.91 -2.42 -21.37
N LYS A 339 21.83 -3.30 -21.79
CA LYS A 339 21.93 -3.72 -23.20
C LYS A 339 20.63 -4.35 -23.70
N ARG A 340 20.03 -5.24 -22.89
CA ARG A 340 18.76 -5.90 -23.21
C ARG A 340 17.62 -4.89 -23.35
N ILE A 341 17.44 -4.00 -22.36
CA ILE A 341 16.40 -2.96 -22.37
C ILE A 341 16.52 -2.06 -23.62
N LEU A 342 17.72 -1.55 -23.91
CA LEU A 342 17.95 -0.66 -25.05
C LEU A 342 17.76 -1.38 -26.40
N GLN A 343 18.11 -2.67 -26.48
CA GLN A 343 17.87 -3.47 -27.67
C GLN A 343 16.37 -3.70 -27.92
N GLU A 344 15.62 -4.15 -26.91
CA GLU A 344 14.17 -4.38 -26.99
C GLU A 344 13.43 -3.10 -27.41
N ARG A 345 13.76 -1.95 -26.81
CA ARG A 345 13.20 -0.63 -27.19
C ARG A 345 13.49 -0.25 -28.64
N LYS A 346 14.72 -0.51 -29.12
CA LYS A 346 15.11 -0.24 -30.51
C LYS A 346 14.36 -1.12 -31.50
N GLU A 347 14.10 -2.37 -31.15
CA GLU A 347 13.32 -3.31 -31.95
C GLU A 347 11.83 -2.93 -31.98
N ALA A 348 11.26 -2.55 -30.84
CA ALA A 348 9.90 -2.02 -30.73
C ALA A 348 9.70 -0.77 -31.61
N ARG A 349 10.56 0.26 -31.44
CA ARG A 349 10.53 1.49 -32.26
C ARG A 349 10.72 1.24 -33.76
N LYS A 350 11.44 0.18 -34.14
CA LYS A 350 11.57 -0.24 -35.55
C LYS A 350 10.25 -0.82 -36.08
N LYS A 351 9.53 -1.60 -35.26
CA LYS A 351 8.24 -2.21 -35.60
C LYS A 351 7.14 -1.16 -35.73
N THR A 352 6.98 -0.27 -34.75
CA THR A 352 5.98 0.82 -34.75
C THR A 352 6.18 1.77 -35.94
N ARG A 353 7.42 2.19 -36.20
CA ARG A 353 7.77 3.01 -37.37
C ARG A 353 7.44 2.31 -38.69
N ALA A 354 7.67 0.99 -38.80
CA ALA A 354 7.33 0.25 -40.01
C ALA A 354 5.80 0.17 -40.24
N LEU A 355 5.02 -0.02 -39.17
CA LEU A 355 3.56 0.01 -39.24
C LEU A 355 3.04 1.40 -39.62
N LYS A 356 3.57 2.46 -39.02
CA LYS A 356 3.21 3.85 -39.35
C LYS A 356 3.43 4.18 -40.83
N ILE A 357 4.57 3.75 -41.39
CA ILE A 357 4.89 3.88 -42.83
C ILE A 357 3.93 3.08 -43.73
N GLN A 358 3.35 1.98 -43.23
CA GLN A 358 2.35 1.20 -43.97
C GLN A 358 0.93 1.79 -43.89
N SER A 359 0.58 2.46 -42.79
CA SER A 359 -0.73 3.09 -42.59
C SER A 359 -0.86 4.49 -43.20
N GLU A 360 0.24 5.22 -43.36
CA GLU A 360 0.24 6.54 -44.00
C GLU A 360 0.28 6.41 -45.53
N PRO A 361 -0.60 7.10 -46.29
CA PRO A 361 -0.50 7.13 -47.74
C PRO A 361 0.83 7.78 -48.17
N PRO A 362 1.45 7.36 -49.29
CA PRO A 362 2.78 7.80 -49.67
C PRO A 362 2.82 9.31 -49.92
N SER A 363 3.33 10.06 -48.94
CA SER A 363 3.56 11.49 -49.07
C SER A 363 4.53 11.76 -50.21
N GLY A 364 4.21 12.75 -51.05
CA GLY A 364 4.94 13.08 -52.27
C GLY A 364 6.36 13.61 -52.02
N GLY A 365 7.31 12.72 -51.74
CA GLY A 365 8.71 13.07 -51.57
C GLY A 365 9.35 13.55 -52.88
N VAL A 366 10.18 14.58 -52.80
CA VAL A 366 10.89 15.12 -53.97
C VAL A 366 11.95 14.11 -54.44
N ARG A 367 11.82 13.65 -55.68
CA ARG A 367 12.81 12.77 -56.33
C ARG A 367 13.84 13.62 -57.08
N VAL A 368 15.10 13.57 -56.66
CA VAL A 368 16.21 14.26 -57.35
C VAL A 368 17.03 13.22 -58.10
N ARG A 369 17.13 13.35 -59.43
CA ARG A 369 17.85 12.41 -60.32
C ARG A 369 17.48 10.93 -60.08
N GLY A 370 16.17 10.66 -59.93
CA GLY A 370 15.61 9.30 -59.78
C GLY A 370 15.73 8.66 -58.39
N LYS A 371 16.56 9.21 -57.49
CA LYS A 371 16.70 8.75 -56.11
C LYS A 371 15.80 9.53 -55.15
N TRP A 372 15.25 8.85 -54.15
CA TRP A 372 14.59 9.49 -53.02
C TRP A 372 15.65 10.18 -52.16
N VAL A 373 15.40 11.45 -51.80
CA VAL A 373 16.27 12.17 -50.87
C VAL A 373 15.97 11.68 -49.46
N ALA A 374 16.95 11.05 -48.81
CA ALA A 374 16.81 10.65 -47.42
C ALA A 374 16.83 11.88 -46.50
N THR A 375 15.80 12.03 -45.67
CA THR A 375 15.76 13.07 -44.63
C THR A 375 16.96 12.92 -43.69
N PRO A 376 17.61 14.01 -43.24
CA PRO A 376 18.76 13.92 -42.34
C PRO A 376 18.44 13.07 -41.11
N THR A 377 19.25 12.04 -40.87
CA THR A 377 19.06 11.16 -39.72
C THR A 377 19.55 11.88 -38.46
N ARG A 378 18.66 12.66 -37.83
CA ARG A 378 18.91 13.26 -36.53
C ARG A 378 19.28 12.15 -35.55
N ARG A 379 20.48 12.19 -34.97
CA ARG A 379 20.79 11.39 -33.79
C ARG A 379 19.79 11.82 -32.72
N GLN A 380 18.94 10.90 -32.28
CA GLN A 380 18.28 11.06 -30.99
C GLN A 380 19.34 10.79 -29.93
N ASP A 381 19.33 11.62 -28.88
CA ASP A 381 20.15 11.39 -27.70
C ASP A 381 19.74 10.06 -27.04
N ASP A 382 20.69 9.41 -26.37
CA ASP A 382 20.45 8.14 -25.68
C ASP A 382 19.62 8.40 -24.42
N VAL A 383 18.30 8.50 -24.59
CA VAL A 383 17.35 8.46 -23.48
C VAL A 383 17.56 7.11 -22.81
N GLY A 384 18.20 7.13 -21.64
CA GLY A 384 18.75 5.95 -20.98
C GLY A 384 17.67 4.95 -20.52
N MET A 385 18.02 4.11 -19.55
CA MET A 385 17.05 3.12 -19.07
C MET A 385 15.80 3.78 -18.47
N GLY A 386 15.95 4.92 -17.80
CA GLY A 386 14.88 5.64 -17.12
C GLY A 386 14.61 5.07 -15.73
N SER A 387 13.89 5.84 -14.93
CA SER A 387 13.76 5.63 -13.47
C SER A 387 13.19 4.26 -13.06
N ALA A 388 12.44 3.60 -13.95
CA ALA A 388 11.93 2.25 -13.71
C ALA A 388 13.00 1.12 -13.77
N PHE A 389 14.24 1.44 -14.18
CA PHE A 389 15.28 0.46 -14.50
C PHE A 389 16.72 0.84 -14.08
N ASP A 390 16.93 2.08 -13.62
CA ASP A 390 18.25 2.61 -13.25
C ASP A 390 18.50 2.68 -11.73
N GLY A 391 17.54 2.24 -10.92
CA GLY A 391 17.64 2.25 -9.46
C GLY A 391 17.50 3.62 -8.80
N SER A 392 17.15 4.69 -9.53
CA SER A 392 16.98 6.05 -8.98
C SER A 392 15.90 6.17 -7.90
N THR A 393 14.95 5.23 -7.86
CA THR A 393 13.92 5.12 -6.83
C THR A 393 14.40 4.43 -5.55
N GLY A 394 15.60 3.84 -5.58
CA GLY A 394 16.14 3.01 -4.51
C GLY A 394 15.64 1.57 -4.52
N VAL A 395 14.84 1.14 -5.51
CA VAL A 395 14.26 -0.21 -5.56
C VAL A 395 14.95 -1.05 -6.63
N ASP A 396 15.22 -2.32 -6.32
CA ASP A 396 15.67 -3.33 -7.28
C ASP A 396 14.93 -4.65 -7.05
N SER A 397 13.80 -4.81 -7.73
CA SER A 397 12.89 -5.93 -7.50
C SER A 397 13.46 -7.31 -7.85
N GLU A 398 14.51 -7.43 -8.69
CA GLU A 398 15.23 -8.71 -8.87
C GLU A 398 16.05 -9.08 -7.63
N ASP A 399 16.68 -8.10 -6.97
CA ASP A 399 17.51 -8.31 -5.78
C ASP A 399 16.63 -8.57 -4.55
N ILE A 400 15.54 -7.82 -4.41
CA ILE A 400 14.53 -8.03 -3.35
C ILE A 400 13.86 -9.41 -3.49
N LEU A 401 13.51 -9.83 -4.71
CA LEU A 401 12.95 -11.16 -4.96
C LEU A 401 13.93 -12.31 -4.67
N SER A 402 15.23 -12.00 -4.64
CA SER A 402 16.30 -12.96 -4.31
C SER A 402 16.48 -13.21 -2.82
N ILE A 403 15.90 -12.39 -1.94
CA ILE A 403 15.89 -12.59 -0.48
C ILE A 403 15.10 -13.88 -0.16
N ASP A 404 15.67 -14.80 0.62
CA ASP A 404 15.04 -16.10 0.91
C ASP A 404 13.68 -15.95 1.64
N ASP A 405 13.60 -15.06 2.63
CA ASP A 405 12.38 -14.82 3.43
C ASP A 405 11.25 -14.08 2.65
N ILE A 406 11.52 -13.54 1.46
CA ILE A 406 10.50 -12.98 0.56
C ILE A 406 9.84 -14.13 -0.22
N GLY A 407 8.60 -14.49 0.12
CA GLY A 407 7.89 -15.63 -0.46
C GLY A 407 7.45 -15.43 -1.92
N PHE A 408 7.10 -14.20 -2.31
CA PHE A 408 6.69 -13.87 -3.68
C PHE A 408 7.04 -12.43 -4.05
N GLY A 409 7.12 -12.13 -5.34
CA GLY A 409 7.37 -10.78 -5.84
C GLY A 409 6.09 -9.96 -6.00
N SER A 410 6.13 -8.70 -5.61
CA SER A 410 5.06 -7.72 -5.79
C SER A 410 5.51 -6.60 -6.70
N PHE A 411 4.60 -6.07 -7.51
CA PHE A 411 4.79 -4.85 -8.30
C PHE A 411 3.45 -4.18 -8.55
N GLN A 412 3.49 -2.92 -8.97
CA GLN A 412 2.29 -2.10 -9.21
C GLN A 412 2.37 -1.42 -10.59
N LEU A 413 1.22 -0.99 -11.13
CA LEU A 413 1.10 -0.37 -12.45
C LEU A 413 0.14 0.83 -12.43
N PHE A 414 0.72 2.01 -12.26
CA PHE A 414 0.03 3.31 -12.35
C PHE A 414 0.79 4.23 -13.34
N PRO A 415 0.44 4.22 -14.63
CA PRO A 415 1.08 5.06 -15.65
C PRO A 415 0.85 6.56 -15.49
N ASP A 416 -0.27 6.96 -14.87
CA ASP A 416 -0.59 8.38 -14.62
C ASP A 416 0.38 9.03 -13.60
N GLN A 417 1.14 8.22 -12.87
CA GLN A 417 2.04 8.65 -11.79
C GLN A 417 3.50 8.23 -11.99
N ASN A 418 3.80 7.26 -12.87
CA ASN A 418 5.15 6.71 -13.01
C ASN A 418 5.45 6.38 -14.48
N GLN A 419 6.68 6.65 -14.93
CA GLN A 419 7.12 6.36 -16.29
C GLN A 419 7.86 5.01 -16.37
N TYR A 420 7.23 4.01 -16.99
CA TYR A 420 7.83 2.68 -17.18
C TYR A 420 8.66 2.56 -18.48
N ALA A 421 8.48 3.46 -19.45
CA ALA A 421 9.32 3.55 -20.64
C ALA A 421 9.29 4.98 -21.22
N PRO A 422 10.34 5.40 -21.96
CA PRO A 422 10.25 6.60 -22.79
C PRO A 422 9.31 6.37 -23.98
N ASP A 423 8.39 7.31 -24.20
CA ASP A 423 7.38 7.23 -25.26
C ASP A 423 7.97 6.91 -26.64
N ASP A 424 7.17 6.20 -27.43
CA ASP A 424 7.37 6.08 -28.87
C ASP A 424 6.56 7.18 -29.59
N PRO A 425 7.21 8.13 -30.29
CA PRO A 425 6.53 9.19 -31.05
C PRO A 425 5.77 8.66 -32.30
N ASN A 426 5.81 7.35 -32.55
CA ASN A 426 4.99 6.68 -33.56
C ASN A 426 3.66 6.12 -33.00
N LEU A 427 3.44 6.18 -31.68
CA LEU A 427 2.22 5.74 -30.99
C LEU A 427 1.40 6.94 -30.49
N SER A 428 0.10 6.75 -30.28
CA SER A 428 -0.74 7.69 -29.53
C SER A 428 -0.39 7.67 -28.03
N ALA A 429 -0.84 8.66 -27.27
CA ALA A 429 -0.67 8.69 -25.81
C ALA A 429 -1.21 7.42 -25.15
N PHE A 430 -2.46 7.05 -25.43
CA PHE A 430 -3.06 5.80 -24.94
C PHE A 430 -2.27 4.56 -25.34
N ASN A 431 -1.81 4.44 -26.59
CA ASN A 431 -1.05 3.27 -27.02
C ASN A 431 0.35 3.19 -26.36
N ASN A 432 0.95 4.33 -25.99
CA ASN A 432 2.16 4.35 -25.16
C ASN A 432 1.85 3.83 -23.74
N THR A 433 0.80 4.34 -23.10
CA THR A 433 0.31 3.86 -21.77
C THR A 433 0.05 2.35 -21.77
N LEU A 434 -0.72 1.86 -22.75
CA LEU A 434 -1.04 0.45 -22.92
C LEU A 434 0.21 -0.41 -23.10
N GLN A 435 1.09 -0.07 -24.05
CA GLN A 435 2.29 -0.84 -24.34
C GLN A 435 3.29 -0.82 -23.18
N ALA A 436 3.42 0.31 -22.48
CA ALA A 436 4.26 0.41 -21.29
C ALA A 436 3.80 -0.57 -20.21
N GLY A 437 2.50 -0.66 -19.93
CA GLY A 437 1.94 -1.64 -18.99
C GLY A 437 2.11 -3.09 -19.44
N LEU A 438 1.90 -3.39 -20.72
CA LEU A 438 2.14 -4.74 -21.28
C LEU A 438 3.59 -5.20 -21.11
N ASP A 439 4.54 -4.32 -21.45
CA ASP A 439 5.98 -4.58 -21.28
C ASP A 439 6.36 -4.72 -19.79
N TRP A 440 5.74 -3.92 -18.92
CA TRP A 440 5.97 -3.94 -17.47
C TRP A 440 5.56 -5.26 -16.82
N ILE A 441 4.35 -5.72 -17.12
CA ILE A 441 3.78 -6.98 -16.65
C ILE A 441 4.60 -8.17 -17.17
N LYS A 442 4.98 -8.15 -18.44
CA LYS A 442 5.82 -9.18 -19.06
C LYS A 442 7.17 -9.34 -18.35
N ARG A 443 7.85 -8.23 -18.02
CA ARG A 443 9.16 -8.26 -17.31
C ARG A 443 9.04 -8.86 -15.91
N HIS A 444 7.95 -8.58 -15.20
CA HIS A 444 7.70 -9.14 -13.88
C HIS A 444 7.40 -10.65 -13.93
N GLY A 445 6.62 -11.12 -14.90
CA GLY A 445 6.44 -12.56 -15.12
C GLY A 445 7.75 -13.28 -15.47
N GLU A 446 8.61 -12.67 -16.29
CA GLU A 446 9.95 -13.19 -16.59
C GLU A 446 10.85 -13.29 -15.33
N ALA A 447 10.80 -12.29 -14.43
CA ALA A 447 11.50 -12.35 -13.15
C ALA A 447 10.97 -13.50 -12.27
N GLY A 448 9.66 -13.67 -12.14
CA GLY A 448 9.06 -14.81 -11.43
C GLY A 448 9.53 -16.17 -11.93
N GLN A 449 9.57 -16.34 -13.25
CA GLN A 449 10.07 -17.56 -13.89
C GLN A 449 11.58 -17.78 -13.66
N MET A 450 12.39 -16.71 -13.62
CA MET A 450 13.82 -16.78 -13.36
C MET A 450 14.14 -17.13 -11.90
N PHE A 451 13.43 -16.51 -10.95
CA PHE A 451 13.62 -16.74 -9.53
C PHE A 451 12.85 -17.95 -8.99
N GLY A 452 11.92 -18.50 -9.77
CA GLY A 452 11.10 -19.65 -9.38
C GLY A 452 10.19 -19.34 -8.20
N LYS A 453 9.67 -18.11 -8.13
CA LYS A 453 8.76 -17.61 -7.08
C LYS A 453 7.49 -17.04 -7.74
N PRO A 454 6.34 -17.06 -7.07
CA PRO A 454 5.12 -16.43 -7.59
C PRO A 454 5.30 -14.92 -7.73
N ILE A 455 4.48 -14.30 -8.59
CA ILE A 455 4.46 -12.85 -8.80
C ILE A 455 3.02 -12.36 -8.79
N THR A 456 2.80 -11.26 -8.06
CA THR A 456 1.51 -10.60 -7.93
C THR A 456 1.61 -9.14 -8.37
N LEU A 457 0.73 -8.73 -9.28
CA LEU A 457 0.47 -7.32 -9.55
C LEU A 457 -0.42 -6.81 -8.41
N THR A 458 0.14 -6.16 -7.40
CA THR A 458 -0.57 -5.82 -6.14
C THR A 458 -1.42 -4.55 -6.22
N GLY A 459 -1.27 -3.77 -7.29
CA GLY A 459 -2.15 -2.66 -7.63
C GLY A 459 -1.99 -2.28 -9.09
N PHE A 460 -3.09 -2.12 -9.81
CA PHE A 460 -3.09 -1.45 -11.12
C PHE A 460 -4.32 -0.58 -11.27
N GLY A 461 -4.16 0.55 -11.96
CA GLY A 461 -5.25 1.47 -12.22
C GLY A 461 -4.90 2.51 -13.27
N LEU A 462 -5.94 3.09 -13.86
CA LEU A 462 -5.85 4.27 -14.72
C LEU A 462 -6.86 5.33 -14.26
N VAL A 463 -6.41 6.58 -14.17
CA VAL A 463 -7.31 7.71 -13.90
C VAL A 463 -8.19 7.94 -15.13
N THR A 464 -9.50 7.89 -14.96
CA THR A 464 -10.45 8.25 -16.04
C THR A 464 -10.72 9.75 -16.02
N GLN A 465 -11.20 10.29 -17.15
CA GLN A 465 -11.57 11.70 -17.27
C GLN A 465 -12.64 12.11 -16.24
N ASP A 466 -13.58 11.23 -15.94
CA ASP A 466 -14.62 11.44 -14.92
C ASP A 466 -14.07 11.40 -13.49
N ASN A 467 -13.05 10.58 -13.22
CA ASN A 467 -12.38 10.50 -11.93
C ASN A 467 -11.25 11.52 -11.73
N ALA A 468 -10.80 12.20 -12.79
CA ALA A 468 -9.69 13.16 -12.71
C ALA A 468 -9.87 14.25 -11.64
N PRO A 469 -11.08 14.83 -11.41
CA PRO A 469 -11.30 15.78 -10.32
C PRO A 469 -11.10 15.20 -8.91
N SER A 470 -11.24 13.89 -8.72
CA SER A 470 -10.97 13.21 -7.45
C SER A 470 -9.55 12.64 -7.36
N PHE A 471 -8.73 12.76 -8.40
CA PHE A 471 -7.40 12.18 -8.43
C PHE A 471 -6.41 12.97 -7.59
N VAL A 472 -5.75 12.27 -6.66
CA VAL A 472 -4.66 12.82 -5.84
C VAL A 472 -3.40 11.96 -6.02
N PRO A 473 -2.29 12.51 -6.54
CA PRO A 473 -1.02 11.79 -6.60
C PRO A 473 -0.55 11.30 -5.23
N PHE A 474 0.12 10.15 -5.16
CA PHE A 474 0.53 9.52 -3.89
C PHE A 474 1.35 10.45 -2.98
N ASN A 475 2.12 11.38 -3.55
CA ASN A 475 2.92 12.35 -2.80
C ASN A 475 2.26 13.74 -2.62
N SER A 476 0.94 13.83 -2.80
CA SER A 476 0.18 15.08 -2.76
C SER A 476 -0.98 15.03 -1.76
N THR A 477 -1.38 16.18 -1.23
CA THR A 477 -2.68 16.35 -0.54
C THR A 477 -3.70 17.12 -1.40
N VAL A 478 -3.33 17.48 -2.62
CA VAL A 478 -4.09 18.35 -3.54
C VAL A 478 -4.51 17.55 -4.77
N ALA A 479 -5.76 17.70 -5.20
CA ALA A 479 -6.29 17.16 -6.46
C ALA A 479 -6.05 18.17 -7.61
N PRO A 480 -5.04 17.98 -8.48
CA PRO A 480 -4.59 19.03 -9.43
C PRO A 480 -5.55 19.28 -10.62
N PHE A 481 -6.64 18.52 -10.70
CA PHE A 481 -7.71 18.65 -11.69
C PHE A 481 -9.09 18.94 -11.05
N ALA A 482 -9.15 19.07 -9.73
CA ALA A 482 -10.31 19.65 -9.06
C ALA A 482 -10.37 21.16 -9.31
N ASN A 483 -11.56 21.75 -9.24
CA ASN A 483 -11.74 23.20 -9.22
C ASN A 483 -11.61 23.72 -7.77
N ASP A 484 -10.48 23.45 -7.13
CA ASP A 484 -10.27 23.71 -5.70
C ASP A 484 -9.89 25.18 -5.38
N GLN A 485 -10.40 25.66 -4.25
CA GLN A 485 -10.07 26.94 -3.63
C GLN A 485 -9.27 26.68 -2.35
N ILE A 486 -8.05 27.21 -2.26
CA ILE A 486 -7.24 27.14 -1.02
C ILE A 486 -7.24 28.52 -0.35
N GLY A 487 -8.23 28.77 0.51
CA GLY A 487 -8.46 30.09 1.10
C GLY A 487 -8.80 31.10 0.01
N ASN A 488 -7.95 32.12 -0.18
CA ASN A 488 -8.06 33.09 -1.29
C ASN A 488 -7.25 32.69 -2.54
N LEU A 489 -6.62 31.52 -2.56
CA LEU A 489 -5.83 31.03 -3.70
C LEU A 489 -6.70 30.14 -4.59
N THR A 490 -7.16 30.70 -5.72
CA THR A 490 -7.75 29.90 -6.81
C THR A 490 -6.66 29.08 -7.49
N PHE A 491 -6.74 27.76 -7.36
CA PHE A 491 -5.98 26.86 -8.23
C PHE A 491 -6.86 26.58 -9.45
N ASN A 492 -6.59 27.27 -10.55
CA ASN A 492 -7.23 26.95 -11.83
C ASN A 492 -6.86 25.50 -12.18
N ALA A 493 -7.86 24.64 -12.39
CA ALA A 493 -7.65 23.26 -12.80
C ALA A 493 -6.71 23.20 -14.01
N THR A 494 -5.73 22.29 -13.94
CA THR A 494 -4.78 22.08 -15.04
C THR A 494 -5.54 21.72 -16.32
N GLN A 495 -5.13 22.25 -17.47
CA GLN A 495 -5.98 22.27 -18.68
C GLN A 495 -6.43 20.87 -19.12
N SER A 496 -7.73 20.60 -18.98
CA SER A 496 -8.42 19.36 -19.33
C SER A 496 -8.36 19.05 -20.84
N PRO A 497 -8.36 17.76 -21.27
CA PRO A 497 -8.53 16.54 -20.46
C PRO A 497 -7.23 15.93 -19.92
N PHE A 498 -7.31 15.43 -18.69
CA PHE A 498 -6.37 14.48 -18.09
C PHE A 498 -7.04 13.11 -17.94
N GLY A 499 -6.25 12.03 -17.92
CA GLY A 499 -6.76 10.67 -17.82
C GLY A 499 -7.32 10.10 -19.13
N VAL A 500 -7.64 8.81 -19.08
CA VAL A 500 -8.20 8.03 -20.20
C VAL A 500 -9.73 8.10 -20.21
N THR A 501 -10.37 7.67 -21.29
CA THR A 501 -11.82 7.36 -21.23
C THR A 501 -12.05 6.00 -20.53
N ASP A 502 -13.25 5.75 -20.01
CA ASP A 502 -13.60 4.45 -19.41
C ASP A 502 -13.41 3.29 -20.37
N ALA A 503 -13.77 3.46 -21.65
CA ALA A 503 -13.53 2.46 -22.69
C ALA A 503 -12.03 2.19 -22.92
N GLN A 504 -11.16 3.20 -22.73
CA GLN A 504 -9.70 3.04 -22.78
C GLN A 504 -9.15 2.37 -21.51
N ARG A 505 -9.69 2.69 -20.33
CA ARG A 505 -9.39 1.98 -19.08
C ARG A 505 -9.71 0.51 -19.21
N ASP A 506 -10.91 0.17 -19.69
CA ASP A 506 -11.40 -1.21 -19.78
C ASP A 506 -10.62 -2.02 -20.84
N ASP A 507 -10.29 -1.42 -21.99
CA ASP A 507 -9.39 -2.02 -22.99
C ASP A 507 -7.99 -2.29 -22.42
N ALA A 508 -7.42 -1.32 -21.69
CA ALA A 508 -6.14 -1.50 -21.03
C ALA A 508 -6.19 -2.58 -19.94
N TYR A 509 -7.24 -2.61 -19.10
CA TYR A 509 -7.43 -3.63 -18.08
C TYR A 509 -7.54 -5.02 -18.70
N ALA A 510 -8.36 -5.21 -19.73
CA ALA A 510 -8.51 -6.48 -20.43
C ALA A 510 -7.17 -6.98 -20.99
N GLN A 511 -6.41 -6.11 -21.66
CA GLN A 511 -5.12 -6.48 -22.26
C GLN A 511 -4.02 -6.71 -21.20
N TRP A 512 -3.98 -5.93 -20.13
CA TRP A 512 -3.02 -6.09 -19.03
C TRP A 512 -3.28 -7.37 -18.23
N LEU A 513 -4.54 -7.66 -17.91
CA LEU A 513 -4.94 -8.91 -17.27
C LEU A 513 -4.57 -10.11 -18.14
N GLN A 514 -4.91 -10.08 -19.44
CA GLN A 514 -4.54 -11.15 -20.38
C GLN A 514 -3.01 -11.31 -20.53
N GLN A 515 -2.26 -10.21 -20.59
CA GLN A 515 -0.79 -10.25 -20.57
C GLN A 515 -0.27 -10.84 -19.25
N GLY A 516 -0.96 -10.60 -18.13
CA GLY A 516 -0.60 -11.17 -16.85
C GLY A 516 -0.79 -12.69 -16.80
N ILE A 517 -1.94 -13.18 -17.27
CA ILE A 517 -2.19 -14.61 -17.49
C ILE A 517 -1.09 -15.22 -18.37
N ALA A 518 -0.79 -14.59 -19.51
CA ALA A 518 0.21 -15.07 -20.47
C ALA A 518 1.66 -15.03 -19.96
N SER A 519 1.97 -14.14 -19.01
CA SER A 519 3.31 -14.02 -18.41
C SER A 519 3.53 -14.94 -17.21
N GLY A 520 2.48 -15.67 -16.78
CA GLY A 520 2.54 -16.61 -15.67
C GLY A 520 2.46 -15.95 -14.28
N LEU A 521 1.79 -14.81 -14.16
CA LEU A 521 1.45 -14.25 -12.85
C LEU A 521 0.46 -15.16 -12.11
N THR A 522 0.44 -15.02 -10.79
CA THR A 522 -0.40 -15.81 -9.87
C THR A 522 -1.44 -14.98 -9.13
N GLY A 523 -1.26 -13.67 -9.07
CA GLY A 523 -2.24 -12.73 -8.53
C GLY A 523 -2.25 -11.42 -9.31
N MET A 524 -3.42 -10.83 -9.50
CA MET A 524 -3.56 -9.48 -10.08
C MET A 524 -4.65 -8.73 -9.33
N ILE A 525 -4.30 -7.61 -8.69
CA ILE A 525 -5.17 -6.88 -7.78
C ILE A 525 -5.46 -5.51 -8.37
N GLN A 526 -6.72 -5.27 -8.71
CA GLN A 526 -7.18 -3.96 -9.20
C GLN A 526 -7.09 -2.91 -8.08
N TYR A 527 -6.81 -1.67 -8.45
CA TYR A 527 -6.87 -0.52 -7.56
C TYR A 527 -7.89 0.48 -8.14
N GLN A 528 -8.99 0.79 -7.48
CA GLN A 528 -9.48 0.19 -6.22
C GLN A 528 -11.00 -0.09 -6.23
N TRP A 529 -11.46 -0.87 -5.24
CA TRP A 529 -12.87 -1.07 -4.96
C TRP A 529 -13.51 0.25 -4.54
N GLY A 530 -14.71 0.50 -5.06
CA GLY A 530 -15.56 1.62 -4.63
C GLY A 530 -16.90 1.07 -4.14
N GLN A 531 -17.40 1.63 -3.03
CA GLN A 531 -18.66 1.22 -2.41
C GLN A 531 -19.49 2.45 -2.08
N GLY A 532 -20.78 2.42 -2.45
CA GLY A 532 -21.80 3.35 -1.91
C GLY A 532 -22.68 2.68 -0.85
N ASN A 533 -23.63 3.43 -0.29
CA ASN A 533 -24.53 2.94 0.76
C ASN A 533 -23.78 2.53 2.05
N LEU A 534 -22.85 3.39 2.48
CA LEU A 534 -22.10 3.26 3.73
C LEU A 534 -22.66 4.16 4.83
N THR A 535 -22.39 3.81 6.08
CA THR A 535 -22.79 4.55 7.28
C THR A 535 -21.96 5.84 7.40
N ALA A 536 -22.56 6.98 7.09
CA ALA A 536 -21.90 8.28 7.18
C ALA A 536 -21.89 8.82 8.62
N VAL A 537 -20.73 9.26 9.12
CA VAL A 537 -20.53 9.86 10.44
C VAL A 537 -19.66 11.10 10.33
N ASP A 538 -20.10 12.20 10.92
CA ASP A 538 -19.41 13.49 10.88
C ASP A 538 -17.98 13.41 11.45
N GLY A 539 -17.04 14.11 10.84
CA GLY A 539 -15.61 14.07 11.20
C GLY A 539 -14.88 12.74 10.92
N THR A 540 -15.47 11.79 10.18
CA THR A 540 -14.85 10.51 9.79
C THR A 540 -14.57 10.40 8.29
N ALA A 541 -13.83 9.39 7.86
CA ALA A 541 -13.52 9.14 6.44
C ALA A 541 -14.76 9.04 5.54
N ILE A 542 -15.86 8.53 6.09
CA ILE A 542 -17.19 8.49 5.47
C ILE A 542 -18.04 9.59 6.14
N SER A 543 -17.82 10.84 5.77
CA SER A 543 -18.58 11.97 6.32
C SER A 543 -19.85 12.26 5.50
N PRO A 544 -20.98 12.64 6.12
CA PRO A 544 -22.13 13.17 5.38
C PRO A 544 -21.77 14.51 4.72
N THR A 545 -22.45 14.82 3.61
CA THR A 545 -22.26 16.11 2.92
C THR A 545 -22.74 17.26 3.79
N ILE A 546 -21.82 18.14 4.19
CA ILE A 546 -22.16 19.39 4.89
C ILE A 546 -22.71 20.38 3.86
N THR A 547 -23.99 20.71 3.93
CA THR A 547 -24.55 21.82 3.14
C THR A 547 -24.15 23.17 3.75
N GLU A 548 -23.96 24.21 2.92
CA GLU A 548 -23.32 25.50 3.28
C GLU A 548 -23.93 26.27 4.48
N ASN A 549 -25.07 25.85 5.02
CA ASN A 549 -25.80 26.54 6.09
C ASN A 549 -25.73 25.86 7.49
N GLY A 550 -24.77 24.97 7.71
CA GLY A 550 -24.11 24.81 9.03
C GLY A 550 -24.95 24.31 10.22
N VAL A 551 -26.17 23.83 10.04
CA VAL A 551 -26.95 23.17 11.12
C VAL A 551 -27.73 21.98 10.54
N VAL A 552 -27.54 20.80 11.15
CA VAL A 552 -28.12 19.49 10.79
C VAL A 552 -27.47 18.82 9.56
N PRO A 553 -26.63 17.78 9.75
CA PRO A 553 -26.27 16.85 8.68
C PRO A 553 -27.51 16.18 8.10
N VAL A 554 -27.57 16.01 6.77
CA VAL A 554 -28.67 15.28 6.13
C VAL A 554 -28.54 13.79 6.50
N GLN A 555 -29.32 13.33 7.48
CA GLN A 555 -29.22 11.98 8.04
C GLN A 555 -29.53 10.84 7.04
N ASP A 556 -30.09 11.16 5.87
CA ASP A 556 -30.45 10.20 4.81
C ASP A 556 -29.39 10.10 3.68
N GLN A 557 -28.19 10.68 3.81
CA GLN A 557 -27.13 10.51 2.80
C GLN A 557 -26.25 9.28 3.06
N ASN A 558 -26.60 8.21 2.35
CA ASN A 558 -25.74 7.07 2.03
C ASN A 558 -24.30 7.53 1.69
N GLY A 559 -23.34 7.19 2.54
CA GLY A 559 -21.93 7.48 2.32
C GLY A 559 -21.31 6.69 1.16
N ILE A 560 -20.19 7.19 0.67
CA ILE A 560 -19.34 6.52 -0.33
C ILE A 560 -17.93 6.29 0.22
N SER A 561 -17.28 5.24 -0.26
CA SER A 561 -15.92 4.89 0.11
C SER A 561 -14.91 5.95 -0.34
N PRO A 562 -13.81 6.17 0.41
CA PRO A 562 -12.71 7.04 0.00
C PRO A 562 -12.19 6.74 -1.40
N SER A 563 -11.89 7.79 -2.18
CA SER A 563 -11.32 7.70 -3.52
C SER A 563 -10.20 8.71 -3.69
N ASP A 564 -9.09 8.24 -4.25
CA ASP A 564 -7.93 9.03 -4.68
C ASP A 564 -7.81 9.09 -6.22
N GLY A 565 -8.92 8.85 -6.93
CA GLY A 565 -9.05 8.95 -8.40
C GLY A 565 -9.05 7.61 -9.16
N TYR A 566 -8.95 6.49 -8.47
CA TYR A 566 -8.91 5.15 -9.07
C TYR A 566 -10.11 4.24 -8.73
N SER A 567 -11.12 4.78 -8.04
CA SER A 567 -12.38 4.06 -7.82
C SER A 567 -13.05 3.72 -9.15
N ILE A 568 -13.50 2.47 -9.31
CA ILE A 568 -14.36 2.08 -10.44
C ILE A 568 -15.85 2.32 -10.16
N ALA A 569 -16.24 2.77 -8.97
CA ALA A 569 -17.64 3.04 -8.67
C ALA A 569 -18.15 4.30 -9.39
N GLY A 570 -19.36 4.22 -9.94
CA GLY A 570 -19.98 5.31 -10.73
C GLY A 570 -19.98 5.02 -12.23
N VAL A 571 -19.52 6.00 -13.04
CA VAL A 571 -19.52 5.87 -14.50
C VAL A 571 -18.54 4.77 -14.94
N GLY A 572 -19.00 3.89 -15.83
CA GLY A 572 -18.20 2.76 -16.30
C GLY A 572 -17.95 1.66 -15.27
N GLN A 573 -18.66 1.63 -14.14
CA GLN A 573 -18.51 0.58 -13.13
C GLN A 573 -18.80 -0.83 -13.69
N GLU A 574 -19.98 -1.00 -14.29
CA GLU A 574 -20.44 -2.29 -14.83
C GLU A 574 -19.47 -2.87 -15.89
N SER A 575 -18.85 -2.01 -16.71
CA SER A 575 -17.90 -2.44 -17.75
C SER A 575 -16.51 -2.77 -17.19
N ALA A 576 -16.05 -2.04 -16.16
CA ALA A 576 -14.84 -2.40 -15.42
C ALA A 576 -15.02 -3.72 -14.65
N GLU A 577 -16.13 -3.89 -13.94
CA GLU A 577 -16.47 -5.12 -13.22
C GLU A 577 -16.61 -6.30 -14.18
N GLY A 578 -17.30 -6.13 -15.32
CA GLY A 578 -17.40 -7.16 -16.36
C GLY A 578 -16.04 -7.55 -16.95
N THR A 579 -15.12 -6.58 -17.08
CA THR A 579 -13.73 -6.84 -17.50
C THR A 579 -12.95 -7.68 -16.48
N LEU A 580 -13.09 -7.36 -15.19
CA LEU A 580 -12.47 -8.13 -14.09
C LEU A 580 -13.07 -9.54 -13.99
N GLN A 581 -14.39 -9.68 -14.07
CA GLN A 581 -15.09 -10.97 -14.04
C GLN A 581 -14.71 -11.85 -15.24
N GLY A 582 -14.58 -11.28 -16.44
CA GLY A 582 -14.08 -11.99 -17.63
C GLY A 582 -12.66 -12.52 -17.43
N ALA A 583 -11.78 -11.76 -16.77
CA ALA A 583 -10.44 -12.22 -16.41
C ALA A 583 -10.44 -13.30 -15.32
N ILE A 584 -11.32 -13.20 -14.31
CA ILE A 584 -11.50 -14.23 -13.26
C ILE A 584 -11.82 -15.58 -13.92
N GLN A 585 -12.83 -15.62 -14.79
CA GLN A 585 -13.27 -16.85 -15.48
C GLN A 585 -12.16 -17.51 -16.32
N GLN A 586 -11.22 -16.73 -16.85
CA GLN A 586 -10.09 -17.23 -17.64
C GLN A 586 -8.90 -17.65 -16.76
N PHE A 587 -8.68 -16.98 -15.64
CA PHE A 587 -7.48 -17.12 -14.81
C PHE A 587 -7.64 -18.14 -13.68
N VAL A 588 -8.86 -18.31 -13.18
CA VAL A 588 -9.27 -19.22 -12.11
C VAL A 588 -10.34 -20.18 -12.67
N PRO A 589 -9.96 -21.12 -13.56
CA PRO A 589 -10.92 -21.88 -14.37
C PRO A 589 -11.78 -22.87 -13.57
N ASP A 590 -11.40 -23.21 -12.34
CA ASP A 590 -12.20 -23.96 -11.37
C ASP A 590 -11.95 -23.34 -9.98
N ALA A 591 -12.99 -22.75 -9.38
CA ALA A 591 -13.01 -22.23 -7.99
C ALA A 591 -14.09 -22.97 -7.19
#